data_AF-A0A7Y8L8I7-F1
#
_entry.id   AF-A0A7Y8L8I7-F1
#
_cell.length_a   1.000
_cell.length_b   1.000
_cell.length_c   1.000
_cell.angle_alpha   90.00
_cell.angle_beta   90.00
_cell.angle_gamma   90.00
#
_symmetry.space_group_name_H-M   'P 1'
#
loop_
_entity.id
_entity.type
_entity.pdbx_description
1 polymer ?
#
loop_
_entity_poly.entity_id
_entity_poly.type
_entity_poly.pdbx_seq_one_letter_code
_entity_poly.pdbx_strand_id
1 'polypeptide(L)'
;MVYTEKALEHFRNPRNVGQVDRPDGKGSFGDPTCGDYIEVTIRVDEKEDRLAEVKFLIHGCAGAIATSSAMTEMVIGRTFEEALSLTDDDIIEALGGLPRKKRHCSLLGLQALQQAIGDYIFKKLMFREGIVKTEEEYEQLKAQQGLFFQMHSCDGSCEEEKK
;
A
#
# COMPACT_ATOMS: atom_id res chain seq x y z
N MET A 1 13.67 22.60 -3.66
CA MET A 1 14.17 21.71 -2.59
C MET A 1 14.53 20.38 -3.24
N VAL A 2 15.75 19.91 -3.02
CA VAL A 2 16.26 18.62 -3.51
C VAL A 2 15.82 17.53 -2.52
N TYR A 3 15.78 16.25 -2.92
CA TYR A 3 15.55 15.14 -2.00
C TYR A 3 16.51 15.20 -0.81
N THR A 4 16.01 14.82 0.36
CA THR A 4 16.80 14.67 1.58
C THR A 4 17.76 13.49 1.46
N GLU A 5 18.81 13.45 2.27
CA GLU A 5 19.70 12.30 2.33
C GLU A 5 18.95 11.01 2.68
N LYS A 6 17.97 11.09 3.59
CA LYS A 6 17.09 9.97 3.93
C LYS A 6 16.28 9.48 2.73
N ALA A 7 15.61 10.38 1.99
CA ALA A 7 14.86 10.00 0.80
C ALA A 7 15.76 9.38 -0.27
N LEU A 8 16.98 9.91 -0.45
CA LEU A 8 17.96 9.32 -1.37
C LEU A 8 18.44 7.94 -0.91
N GLU A 9 18.57 7.72 0.39
CA GLU A 9 18.96 6.44 0.97
C GLU A 9 17.89 5.37 0.77
N HIS A 10 16.61 5.70 0.98
CA HIS A 10 15.49 4.80 0.67
C HIS A 10 15.34 4.54 -0.82
N PHE A 11 15.71 5.50 -1.68
CA PHE A 11 15.73 5.29 -3.12
C PHE A 11 16.88 4.38 -3.56
N ARG A 12 18.09 4.58 -3.03
CA ARG A 12 19.29 3.81 -3.43
C ARG A 12 19.31 2.41 -2.85
N ASN A 13 18.85 2.25 -1.61
CA ASN A 13 18.83 1.00 -0.86
C ASN A 13 17.41 0.71 -0.36
N PRO A 14 16.41 0.53 -1.23
CA PRO A 14 15.03 0.33 -0.79
C PRO A 14 14.90 -0.92 0.09
N ARG A 15 14.18 -0.78 1.20
CA ARG A 15 13.90 -1.86 2.16
C ARG A 15 12.68 -2.63 1.71
N ASN A 16 12.60 -3.92 2.06
CA ASN A 16 11.42 -4.77 1.83
C ASN A 16 10.94 -4.90 0.37
N VAL A 17 11.83 -4.74 -0.60
CA VAL A 17 11.49 -4.97 -2.02
C VAL A 17 11.26 -6.46 -2.28
N GLY A 18 10.18 -6.77 -2.99
CA GLY A 18 9.84 -8.12 -3.43
C GLY A 18 8.38 -8.48 -3.13
N GLN A 19 8.11 -9.78 -3.08
CA GLN A 19 6.82 -10.33 -2.70
C GLN A 19 6.98 -11.26 -1.50
N VAL A 20 5.97 -11.26 -0.63
CA VAL A 20 5.83 -12.26 0.42
C VAL A 20 5.44 -13.59 -0.24
N ASP A 21 6.10 -14.69 0.14
CA ASP A 21 5.69 -16.03 -0.30
C ASP A 21 4.33 -16.39 0.33
N ARG A 22 3.36 -16.81 -0.49
CA ARG A 22 1.98 -17.10 -0.05
C ARG A 22 1.42 -15.99 0.87
N PRO A 23 1.18 -14.79 0.33
CA PRO A 23 0.75 -13.65 1.13
C PRO A 23 -0.67 -13.83 1.67
N ASP A 24 -0.88 -13.32 2.88
CA ASP A 24 -2.20 -13.31 3.52
C ASP A 24 -3.11 -12.25 2.91
N GLY A 25 -2.54 -11.19 2.34
CA GLY A 25 -3.28 -10.17 1.60
C GLY A 25 -2.44 -9.54 0.50
N LYS A 26 -3.11 -9.12 -0.57
CA LYS A 26 -2.49 -8.49 -1.72
C LYS A 26 -3.29 -7.26 -2.16
N GLY A 27 -2.59 -6.15 -2.37
CA GLY A 27 -3.17 -4.90 -2.84
C GLY A 27 -2.33 -4.26 -3.92
N SER A 28 -2.96 -3.54 -4.85
CA SER A 28 -2.23 -2.86 -5.92
C SER A 28 -2.88 -1.54 -6.27
N PHE A 29 -2.07 -0.52 -6.47
CA PHE A 29 -2.55 0.80 -6.82
C PHE A 29 -1.70 1.39 -7.95
N GLY A 30 -2.35 2.06 -8.89
CA GLY A 30 -1.69 2.71 -10.01
C GLY A 30 -2.27 4.09 -10.21
N ASP A 31 -1.39 5.06 -10.45
CA ASP A 31 -1.78 6.41 -10.83
C ASP A 31 -1.65 6.57 -12.35
N PRO A 32 -2.78 6.65 -13.09
CA PRO A 32 -2.76 6.77 -14.54
C PRO A 32 -2.18 8.09 -15.03
N THR A 33 -2.09 9.13 -14.17
CA THR A 33 -1.57 10.44 -14.56
C THR A 33 -0.05 10.46 -14.68
N CYS A 34 0.65 9.69 -13.85
CA CYS A 34 2.11 9.61 -13.83
C CYS A 34 2.67 8.25 -14.28
N GLY A 35 1.83 7.22 -14.37
CA GLY A 35 2.22 5.87 -14.78
C GLY A 35 2.90 5.06 -13.67
N ASP A 36 2.91 5.56 -12.44
CA ASP A 36 3.44 4.84 -11.28
C ASP A 36 2.46 3.72 -10.88
N TYR A 37 2.97 2.51 -10.68
CA TYR A 37 2.22 1.33 -10.24
C TYR A 37 2.95 0.63 -9.11
N ILE A 38 2.22 0.26 -8.06
CA ILE A 38 2.75 -0.49 -6.93
C ILE A 38 1.85 -1.68 -6.61
N GLU A 39 2.49 -2.78 -6.23
CA GLU A 39 1.87 -3.94 -5.61
C GLU A 39 2.45 -4.14 -4.21
N VAL A 40 1.60 -4.30 -3.21
CA VAL A 40 1.95 -4.59 -1.82
C VAL A 40 1.41 -5.96 -1.45
N THR A 41 2.24 -6.77 -0.81
CA THR A 41 1.89 -8.08 -0.28
C THR A 41 2.20 -8.13 1.22
N ILE A 42 1.29 -8.69 2.00
CA ILE A 42 1.40 -8.74 3.46
C ILE A 42 1.34 -10.16 3.99
N ARG A 43 2.01 -10.39 5.12
CA ARG A 43 1.83 -11.53 6.03
C ARG A 43 1.34 -11.01 7.37
N VAL A 44 0.37 -11.70 7.96
CA VAL A 44 -0.26 -11.31 9.22
C VAL A 44 0.13 -12.32 10.31
N ASP A 45 0.52 -11.81 11.48
CA ASP A 45 0.53 -12.62 12.70
C ASP A 45 -0.87 -12.63 13.30
N GLU A 46 -1.60 -13.73 13.12
CA GLU A 46 -2.99 -13.84 13.59
C GLU A 46 -3.13 -13.84 15.12
N LYS A 47 -2.06 -14.13 15.87
CA LYS A 47 -2.12 -14.16 17.34
C LYS A 47 -2.08 -12.75 17.90
N GLU A 48 -1.26 -11.91 17.30
CA GLU A 48 -1.00 -10.54 17.76
C GLU A 48 -1.79 -9.49 16.97
N ASP A 49 -2.47 -9.90 15.90
CA ASP A 49 -3.23 -9.06 14.96
C ASP A 49 -2.37 -7.93 14.36
N ARG A 50 -1.17 -8.32 13.88
CA ARG A 50 -0.12 -7.40 13.39
C ARG A 50 0.40 -7.78 12.01
N LEU A 51 0.93 -6.78 11.30
CA LEU A 51 1.64 -6.97 10.03
C LEU A 51 3.02 -7.58 10.31
N ALA A 52 3.17 -8.89 10.11
CA ALA A 52 4.42 -9.61 10.33
C ALA A 52 5.46 -9.32 9.25
N GLU A 53 5.02 -9.31 7.99
CA GLU A 53 5.86 -8.94 6.85
C GLU A 53 5.06 -8.07 5.88
N VAL A 54 5.69 -7.04 5.34
CA VAL A 54 5.15 -6.22 4.25
C VAL A 54 6.24 -6.10 3.20
N LYS A 55 5.92 -6.45 1.95
CA LYS A 55 6.83 -6.28 0.81
C LYS A 55 6.13 -5.63 -0.35
N PHE A 56 6.90 -4.94 -1.19
CA PHE A 56 6.35 -4.28 -2.37
C PHE A 56 7.17 -4.51 -3.63
N LEU A 57 6.46 -4.45 -4.75
CA LEU A 57 7.03 -4.26 -6.08
C LEU A 57 6.48 -2.94 -6.63
N ILE A 58 7.35 -2.13 -7.22
CA ILE A 58 6.96 -0.83 -7.75
C ILE A 58 7.61 -0.57 -9.10
N HIS A 59 6.81 -0.05 -10.02
CA HIS A 59 7.28 0.66 -11.20
C HIS A 59 6.91 2.13 -11.00
N GLY A 60 7.84 2.95 -10.55
CA GLY A 60 7.55 4.35 -10.28
C GLY A 60 8.78 5.22 -10.11
N CYS A 61 8.54 6.52 -9.90
CA CYS A 61 9.63 7.48 -9.78
C CYS A 61 10.41 7.32 -8.46
N ALA A 62 11.58 7.97 -8.36
CA ALA A 62 12.43 7.89 -7.17
C ALA A 62 11.72 8.26 -5.86
N GLY A 63 10.77 9.20 -5.93
CA GLY A 63 9.93 9.58 -4.80
C GLY A 63 9.02 8.44 -4.35
N ALA A 64 8.37 7.76 -5.30
CA ALA A 64 7.49 6.64 -5.03
C ALA A 64 8.25 5.44 -4.43
N ILE A 65 9.44 5.12 -4.97
CA ILE A 65 10.30 4.07 -4.40
C ILE A 65 10.69 4.40 -2.97
N ALA A 66 11.12 5.63 -2.71
CA ALA A 66 11.55 6.06 -1.39
C ALA A 66 10.40 6.05 -0.37
N THR A 67 9.22 6.55 -0.74
CA THR A 67 8.04 6.58 0.14
C THR A 67 7.51 5.18 0.42
N SER A 68 7.46 4.30 -0.58
CA SER A 68 7.07 2.90 -0.38
C SER A 68 8.04 2.16 0.53
N SER A 69 9.35 2.36 0.37
CA SER A 69 10.34 1.77 1.27
C SER A 69 10.22 2.27 2.71
N ALA A 70 9.96 3.56 2.92
CA ALA A 70 9.76 4.09 4.27
C ALA A 70 8.46 3.56 4.88
N MET A 71 7.38 3.54 4.10
CA MET A 71 6.08 3.01 4.52
C MET A 71 6.19 1.58 5.03
N THR A 72 6.89 0.67 4.31
CA THR A 72 7.01 -0.72 4.78
C THR A 72 7.72 -0.84 6.12
N GLU A 73 8.80 -0.08 6.35
CA GLU A 73 9.47 -0.08 7.66
C GLU A 73 8.60 0.49 8.78
N MET A 74 7.74 1.46 8.47
CA MET A 74 6.86 2.08 9.45
C MET A 74 5.73 1.15 9.90
N VAL A 75 5.22 0.27 9.03
CA VAL A 75 4.02 -0.54 9.30
C VAL A 75 4.31 -1.97 9.75
N ILE A 76 5.50 -2.51 9.50
CA ILE A 76 5.88 -3.83 9.99
C ILE A 76 5.86 -3.85 11.52
N GLY A 77 5.21 -4.85 12.11
CA GLY A 77 5.00 -5.01 13.54
C GLY A 77 3.84 -4.19 14.11
N ARG A 78 3.16 -3.37 13.31
CA ARG A 78 2.01 -2.58 13.74
C ARG A 78 0.69 -3.34 13.58
N THR A 79 -0.32 -2.93 14.34
CA THR A 79 -1.69 -3.39 14.15
C THR A 79 -2.30 -2.82 12.87
N PHE A 80 -3.42 -3.38 12.41
CA PHE A 80 -4.12 -2.83 11.25
C PHE A 80 -4.60 -1.40 11.49
N GLU A 81 -5.07 -1.08 12.69
CA GLU A 81 -5.52 0.28 13.03
C GLU A 81 -4.35 1.28 12.92
N GLU A 82 -3.20 0.95 13.52
CA GLU A 82 -2.00 1.78 13.44
C GLU A 82 -1.53 1.96 11.99
N ALA A 83 -1.53 0.88 11.20
CA ALA A 83 -1.12 0.92 9.80
C ALA A 83 -2.08 1.74 8.92
N LEU A 84 -3.39 1.63 9.15
CA LEU A 84 -4.43 2.35 8.41
C LEU A 84 -4.53 3.82 8.83
N SER A 85 -4.09 4.17 10.04
CA SER A 85 -4.00 5.56 10.50
C SER A 85 -2.83 6.35 9.90
N LEU A 86 -1.89 5.67 9.22
CA LEU A 86 -0.70 6.30 8.67
C LEU A 86 -1.08 7.25 7.52
N THR A 87 -0.60 8.48 7.61
CA THR A 87 -0.84 9.53 6.61
C THR A 87 0.34 9.71 5.67
N ASP A 88 0.13 10.42 4.57
CA ASP A 88 1.21 10.76 3.64
C ASP A 88 2.23 11.72 4.29
N ASP A 89 1.77 12.63 5.14
CA ASP A 89 2.62 13.53 5.90
C ASP A 89 3.54 12.76 6.88
N ASP A 90 3.07 11.69 7.53
CA ASP A 90 3.91 10.85 8.40
C ASP A 90 5.10 10.23 7.63
N ILE A 91 4.84 9.74 6.41
CA ILE A 91 5.87 9.17 5.54
C ILE A 91 6.85 10.25 5.07
N ILE A 92 6.32 11.42 4.70
CA ILE A 92 7.13 12.57 4.29
C ILE A 92 8.04 13.00 5.44
N GLU A 93 7.52 13.06 6.66
CA GLU A 93 8.28 13.43 7.86
C GLU A 93 9.35 12.38 8.19
N ALA A 94 9.04 11.09 8.08
CA ALA A 94 10.01 10.01 8.27
C ALA A 94 11.20 10.14 7.31
N LEU A 95 10.94 10.56 6.07
CA LEU A 95 11.95 10.87 5.05
C LEU A 95 12.64 12.23 5.24
N GLY A 96 12.25 13.03 6.24
CA GLY A 96 12.80 14.37 6.49
C GLY A 96 12.31 15.44 5.51
N GLY A 97 11.27 15.14 4.73
CA GLY A 97 10.66 16.02 3.75
C GLY A 97 10.80 15.55 2.30
N LEU A 98 9.83 15.94 1.47
CA LEU A 98 9.82 15.74 0.02
C LEU A 98 9.50 17.05 -0.71
N PRO A 99 10.01 17.25 -1.94
CA PRO A 99 9.62 18.39 -2.77
C PRO A 99 8.10 18.43 -2.97
N ARG A 100 7.47 19.61 -2.87
CA ARG A 100 6.00 19.79 -2.95
C ARG A 100 5.34 19.06 -4.13
N LYS A 101 5.95 19.10 -5.32
CA LYS A 101 5.43 18.44 -6.54
C LYS A 101 5.43 16.90 -6.49
N LYS A 102 6.05 16.29 -5.48
CA LYS A 102 6.24 14.84 -5.33
C LYS A 102 5.55 14.25 -4.09
N ARG A 103 4.68 15.03 -3.43
CA ARG A 103 3.89 14.55 -2.29
C ARG A 103 2.82 13.54 -2.67
N HIS A 104 2.27 13.59 -3.88
CA HIS A 104 1.33 12.54 -4.33
C HIS A 104 1.96 11.13 -4.34
N CYS A 105 3.29 11.03 -4.44
CA CYS A 105 4.01 9.76 -4.44
C CYS A 105 3.95 9.03 -3.08
N SER A 106 3.68 9.71 -1.95
CA SER A 106 3.50 9.04 -0.65
C SER A 106 2.14 8.36 -0.52
N LEU A 107 1.13 8.80 -1.29
CA LEU A 107 -0.19 8.18 -1.28
C LEU A 107 -0.20 6.82 -1.96
N LEU A 108 0.62 6.62 -2.99
CA LEU A 108 0.63 5.40 -3.81
C LEU A 108 0.81 4.13 -2.95
N GLY A 109 1.80 4.14 -2.05
CA GLY A 109 2.10 3.01 -1.16
C GLY A 109 1.02 2.76 -0.12
N LEU A 110 0.47 3.82 0.49
CA LEU A 110 -0.60 3.72 1.48
C LEU A 110 -1.86 3.12 0.88
N GLN A 111 -2.24 3.54 -0.33
CA GLN A 111 -3.41 3.02 -1.03
C GLN A 111 -3.28 1.51 -1.30
N ALA A 112 -2.12 1.06 -1.77
CA ALA A 112 -1.90 -0.36 -1.99
C ALA A 112 -1.84 -1.16 -0.68
N LEU A 113 -1.30 -0.59 0.40
CA LEU A 113 -1.33 -1.22 1.73
C LEU A 113 -2.77 -1.37 2.25
N GLN A 114 -3.59 -0.31 2.14
CA GLN A 114 -5.01 -0.34 2.55
C GLN A 114 -5.76 -1.44 1.79
N GLN A 115 -5.53 -1.57 0.49
CA GLN A 115 -6.11 -2.66 -0.30
C GLN A 115 -5.60 -4.03 0.15
N ALA A 116 -4.31 -4.18 0.46
CA ALA A 116 -3.77 -5.47 0.92
C ALA A 116 -4.36 -5.90 2.27
N ILE A 117 -4.57 -4.96 3.20
CA ILE A 117 -5.25 -5.21 4.47
C ILE A 117 -6.73 -5.54 4.23
N GLY A 118 -7.41 -4.78 3.36
CA GLY A 118 -8.79 -5.05 2.99
C GLY A 118 -8.98 -6.44 2.36
N ASP A 119 -8.06 -6.84 1.49
CA ASP A 119 -8.01 -8.17 0.87
C ASP A 119 -7.90 -9.27 1.93
N TYR A 120 -6.97 -9.14 2.89
CA TYR A 120 -6.84 -10.07 4.01
C TYR A 120 -8.14 -10.20 4.83
N ILE A 121 -8.72 -9.06 5.24
CA ILE A 121 -9.95 -9.03 6.06
C ILE A 121 -11.11 -9.68 5.29
N PHE A 122 -11.27 -9.32 4.01
CA PHE A 122 -12.32 -9.86 3.16
C PHE A 122 -12.15 -11.37 2.93
N LYS A 123 -10.92 -11.82 2.66
CA LYS A 123 -10.59 -13.25 2.54
C LYS A 123 -11.00 -14.00 3.81
N LYS A 124 -10.57 -13.53 4.98
CA LYS A 124 -10.90 -14.13 6.28
C LYS A 124 -12.41 -14.22 6.51
N LEU A 125 -13.16 -13.18 6.15
CA LEU A 125 -14.62 -13.18 6.21
C LEU A 125 -15.25 -14.24 5.30
N MET A 126 -14.82 -14.33 4.04
CA MET A 126 -15.37 -15.29 3.07
C MET A 126 -15.16 -16.74 3.51
N PHE A 127 -14.00 -17.07 4.08
CA PHE A 127 -13.73 -18.40 4.65
C PHE A 127 -14.59 -18.66 5.90
N ARG A 128 -14.73 -17.67 6.78
CA ARG A 128 -15.52 -17.82 8.01
C ARG A 128 -16.98 -18.09 7.74
N GLU A 129 -17.58 -17.39 6.78
CA GLU A 129 -18.97 -17.59 6.38
C GLU A 129 -19.17 -18.81 5.45
N GLY A 130 -18.08 -19.51 5.08
CA GLY A 130 -18.11 -20.69 4.23
C GLY A 130 -18.51 -20.41 2.77
N ILE A 131 -18.42 -19.15 2.33
CA ILE A 131 -18.69 -18.72 0.95
C ILE A 131 -17.60 -19.25 0.02
N VAL A 132 -16.36 -19.33 0.51
CA VAL A 132 -15.23 -19.99 -0.14
C VAL A 132 -14.62 -21.01 0.81
N LYS A 133 -14.09 -22.10 0.25
CA LYS A 133 -13.46 -23.22 0.96
C LYS A 133 -11.99 -23.39 0.60
N THR A 134 -11.56 -22.88 -0.54
CA THR A 134 -10.17 -22.94 -1.00
C THR A 134 -9.67 -21.56 -1.43
N GLU A 135 -8.34 -21.39 -1.45
CA GLU A 135 -7.73 -20.15 -1.98
C GLU A 135 -8.03 -19.95 -3.46
N GLU A 136 -8.10 -21.04 -4.23
CA GLU A 136 -8.45 -21.01 -5.65
C GLU A 136 -9.87 -20.47 -5.87
N GLU A 137 -10.84 -20.89 -5.05
CA GLU A 137 -12.21 -20.37 -5.09
C GLU A 137 -12.25 -18.87 -4.77
N TYR A 138 -11.43 -18.42 -3.83
CA TYR A 138 -11.32 -17.00 -3.47
C TYR A 138 -10.73 -16.16 -4.61
N GLU A 139 -9.65 -16.61 -5.23
CA GLU A 139 -9.06 -15.89 -6.38
C GLU A 139 -10.01 -15.87 -7.59
N GLN A 140 -10.75 -16.96 -7.82
CA GLN A 140 -11.81 -16.99 -8.84
C GLN A 140 -12.93 -16.01 -8.52
N LEU A 141 -13.37 -15.92 -7.26
CA LEU A 141 -14.40 -14.98 -6.81
C LEU A 141 -13.96 -13.53 -7.05
N LYS A 142 -12.72 -13.18 -6.67
CA LYS A 142 -12.14 -11.85 -6.91
C LYS A 142 -12.10 -11.50 -8.40
N ALA A 143 -11.67 -12.45 -9.24
CA ALA A 143 -11.60 -12.26 -10.68
C ALA A 143 -12.98 -12.11 -11.34
N GLN A 144 -13.97 -12.90 -10.91
CA GLN A 144 -15.31 -12.92 -11.50
C GLN A 144 -16.16 -11.70 -11.12
N GLN A 145 -16.10 -11.27 -9.86
CA GLN A 145 -16.90 -10.13 -9.39
C GLN A 145 -16.25 -8.79 -9.67
N GLY A 146 -15.07 -8.77 -10.30
CA GLY A 146 -14.29 -7.55 -10.46
C GLY A 146 -14.01 -6.90 -9.11
N LEU A 147 -13.90 -7.70 -8.05
CA LEU A 147 -13.68 -7.26 -6.67
C LEU A 147 -12.20 -6.87 -6.49
N PHE A 148 -11.73 -6.03 -7.39
CA PHE A 148 -10.59 -5.18 -7.12
C PHE A 148 -11.12 -4.12 -6.16
N PHE A 149 -10.45 -3.94 -5.02
CA PHE A 149 -10.61 -2.75 -4.21
C PHE A 149 -10.02 -1.53 -4.97
N GLN A 150 -10.46 -1.29 -6.21
CA GLN A 150 -10.29 -0.03 -6.91
C GLN A 150 -11.18 0.97 -6.19
N MET A 151 -10.62 1.57 -5.14
CA MET A 151 -11.15 2.82 -4.64
C MET A 151 -11.10 3.78 -5.83
N HIS A 152 -12.26 4.13 -6.37
CA HIS A 152 -12.38 5.09 -7.46
C HIS A 152 -11.47 6.27 -7.13
N SER A 153 -10.54 6.56 -8.03
CA SER A 153 -9.69 7.74 -7.95
C SER A 153 -10.61 8.94 -7.76
N CYS A 154 -10.60 9.54 -6.56
CA CYS A 154 -11.09 10.89 -6.39
C CYS A 154 -10.26 11.74 -7.35
N ASP A 155 -10.89 12.22 -8.42
CA ASP A 155 -10.24 13.00 -9.48
C ASP A 155 -9.82 14.41 -9.01
N GLY A 156 -9.96 14.70 -7.71
CA GLY A 156 -9.58 15.97 -7.11
C GLY A 156 -10.45 17.14 -7.59
N SER A 157 -11.58 16.87 -8.26
CA SER A 157 -12.47 17.92 -8.78
C SER A 157 -13.18 18.75 -7.69
N CYS A 158 -12.99 18.44 -6.40
CA CYS A 158 -13.57 19.19 -5.29
C CYS A 158 -12.91 20.56 -5.01
N GLU A 159 -11.79 20.92 -5.65
CA GLU A 159 -11.09 22.20 -5.37
C GLU A 159 -11.48 23.40 -6.26
N GLU A 160 -12.43 23.28 -7.19
CA GLU A 160 -12.75 24.39 -8.12
C GLU A 160 -13.84 25.39 -7.67
N GLU A 161 -14.47 25.24 -6.51
CA GLU A 161 -15.50 26.20 -6.04
C GLU A 161 -15.18 26.88 -4.70
N LYS A 162 -14.09 27.66 -4.66
CA LYS A 162 -14.00 28.82 -3.77
C LYS A 162 -13.39 30.00 -4.50
N LYS A 163 -14.26 30.78 -5.15
CA LYS A 163 -13.98 32.13 -5.63
C LYS A 163 -14.79 33.13 -4.82
#